data_AF-A0AAE0NEM5-F1
#
_entry.id   AF-A0AAE0NEM5-F1
#
_cell.length_a   1.000
_cell.length_b   1.000
_cell.length_c   1.000
_cell.angle_alpha   90.00
_cell.angle_beta   90.00
_cell.angle_gamma   90.00
#
_symmetry.space_group_name_H-M   'P 1'
#
loop_
_entity.id
_entity.type
_entity.pdbx_description
1 polymer ?
#
loop_
_entity_poly.entity_id
_entity_poly.type
_entity_poly.pdbx_seq_one_letter_code
_entity_poly.pdbx_strand_id
1 'polypeptide(L)'
;MDSRNRSRSPDSDRQPSLAVAKARYDKARRISHELQKAFDNLSREVLPETEPEEECIEPDRKSKLALASLGAARKQKTELQLEIDMIIQERDANIIPPSDAAIRLRDANKPPDLRRAGNSLLLRKRIEKWFDAYHILIVPINPRETPIMRWRIDVISSSIKTTRWADGPEGLGGHLDGKELIFPNEKRPVSRFMYFHFLMALIRIKDTKQHGWQDIWARYYQQRPFPTPGNYMRKSMLLALATHFGTADMDIVGSWITDNGFDSPLTLTEEETQEVARRVHEAVDQAIDRAERERSIEDSDSSSGDEDEDDEEYD
;
A
#
# COMPACT_ATOMS: atom_id res chain seq x y z
N MET A 1 39.41 55.60 -32.06
CA MET A 1 38.41 55.48 -30.97
C MET A 1 38.28 54.01 -30.64
N ASP A 2 38.89 53.63 -29.53
CA ASP A 2 38.99 52.28 -28.99
C ASP A 2 37.63 51.79 -28.47
N SER A 3 37.17 50.64 -28.96
CA SER A 3 36.09 49.88 -28.33
C SER A 3 36.56 48.47 -28.05
N ARG A 4 37.23 48.30 -26.91
CA ARG A 4 37.56 47.00 -26.31
C ARG A 4 36.29 46.35 -25.78
N ASN A 5 35.76 45.39 -26.53
CA ASN A 5 34.66 44.55 -26.08
C ASN A 5 35.23 43.47 -25.15
N ARG A 6 35.13 43.68 -23.84
CA ARG A 6 35.51 42.70 -22.80
C ARG A 6 34.41 41.66 -22.68
N SER A 7 34.61 40.51 -23.31
CA SER A 7 33.85 39.29 -23.04
C SER A 7 34.04 38.89 -21.58
N ARG A 8 33.02 39.11 -20.74
CA ARG A 8 32.92 38.50 -19.41
C ARG A 8 32.53 37.03 -19.61
N SER A 9 33.45 36.13 -19.33
CA SER A 9 33.12 34.70 -19.15
C SER A 9 32.08 34.58 -18.03
N PRO A 10 30.98 33.85 -18.25
CA PRO A 10 30.03 33.56 -17.19
C PRO A 10 30.69 32.60 -16.18
N ASP A 11 30.50 32.92 -14.90
CA ASP A 11 30.96 32.17 -13.75
C ASP A 11 30.76 30.66 -13.92
N SER A 12 31.88 29.95 -13.89
CA SER A 12 31.99 28.52 -13.59
C SER A 12 31.70 28.31 -12.10
N ASP A 13 30.49 28.65 -11.66
CA ASP A 13 30.09 28.56 -10.27
C ASP A 13 29.62 27.14 -9.94
N ARG A 14 30.55 26.38 -9.35
CA ARG A 14 30.35 25.41 -8.27
C ARG A 14 29.41 24.24 -8.56
N GLN A 15 29.77 23.40 -9.52
CA GLN A 15 29.52 21.97 -9.31
C GLN A 15 30.50 21.48 -8.23
N PRO A 16 30.03 20.84 -7.14
CA PRO A 16 30.91 20.20 -6.17
C PRO A 16 31.79 19.20 -6.93
N SER A 17 33.11 19.24 -6.71
CA SER A 17 33.97 18.25 -7.35
C SER A 17 33.48 16.85 -6.98
N LEU A 18 33.57 15.90 -7.91
CA LEU A 18 33.17 14.51 -7.70
C LEU A 18 33.70 13.93 -6.37
N ALA A 19 34.91 14.33 -5.97
CA ALA A 19 35.51 13.95 -4.70
C ALA A 19 34.67 14.39 -3.49
N VAL A 20 34.09 15.61 -3.53
CA VAL A 20 33.19 16.13 -2.50
C VAL A 20 31.88 15.37 -2.47
N ALA A 21 31.32 15.01 -3.63
CA ALA A 21 30.11 14.19 -3.74
C ALA A 21 30.30 12.78 -3.13
N LYS A 22 31.36 12.08 -3.55
CA LYS A 22 31.72 10.76 -3.00
C LYS A 22 31.96 10.81 -1.48
N ALA A 23 32.69 11.81 -1.00
CA ALA A 23 32.92 12.00 0.43
C ALA A 23 31.61 12.25 1.21
N ARG A 24 30.66 12.98 0.63
CA ARG A 24 29.33 13.18 1.24
C ARG A 24 28.51 11.88 1.28
N TYR A 25 28.54 11.10 0.20
CA TYR A 25 27.86 9.80 0.14
C TYR A 25 28.43 8.82 1.16
N ASP A 26 29.76 8.67 1.22
CA ASP A 26 30.42 7.80 2.19
C ASP A 26 30.13 8.23 3.64
N LYS A 27 30.11 9.54 3.89
CA LYS A 27 29.72 10.09 5.20
C LYS A 27 28.27 9.75 5.53
N ALA A 28 27.34 9.94 4.58
CA ALA A 28 25.93 9.61 4.78
C ALA A 28 25.72 8.11 5.02
N ARG A 29 26.45 7.25 4.30
CA ARG A 29 26.42 5.79 4.47
C ARG A 29 26.91 5.36 5.85
N ARG A 30 28.00 5.97 6.35
CA ARG A 30 28.49 5.74 7.71
C ARG A 30 27.48 6.16 8.77
N ILE A 31 26.90 7.36 8.64
CA ILE A 31 25.86 7.85 9.55
C ILE A 31 24.64 6.92 9.54
N SER A 32 24.20 6.45 8.37
CA SER A 32 23.10 5.48 8.23
C SER A 32 23.41 4.18 8.99
N HIS A 33 24.61 3.63 8.82
CA HIS A 33 25.04 2.41 9.51
C HIS A 33 25.12 2.60 11.04
N GLU A 34 25.60 3.76 11.51
CA GLU A 34 25.61 4.10 12.94
C GLU A 34 24.20 4.23 13.51
N LEU A 35 23.29 4.88 12.79
CA LEU A 35 21.87 4.98 13.16
C LEU A 35 21.19 3.61 13.21
N GLN A 36 21.50 2.73 12.25
CA GLN A 36 20.97 1.36 12.23
C GLN A 36 21.46 0.56 13.45
N LYS A 37 22.75 0.63 13.75
CA LYS A 37 23.32 -0.02 14.94
C LYS A 37 22.71 0.53 16.24
N ALA A 38 22.51 1.85 16.32
CA ALA A 38 21.86 2.47 17.47
C ALA A 38 20.40 2.05 17.62
N PHE A 39 19.66 1.96 16.50
CA PHE A 39 18.29 1.46 16.47
C PHE A 39 18.22 0.01 16.94
N ASP A 40 19.07 -0.87 16.42
CA ASP A 40 19.06 -2.29 16.77
C ASP A 40 19.41 -2.51 18.25
N ASN A 41 20.38 -1.77 18.78
CA ASN A 41 20.70 -1.78 20.20
C ASN A 41 19.51 -1.31 21.06
N LEU A 42 18.91 -0.18 20.71
CA LEU A 42 17.77 0.37 21.46
C LEU A 42 16.54 -0.52 21.34
N SER A 43 16.34 -1.18 20.20
CA SER A 43 15.25 -2.12 19.99
C SER A 43 15.39 -3.34 20.90
N ARG A 44 16.61 -3.85 21.09
CA ARG A 44 16.87 -4.96 22.03
C ARG A 44 16.69 -4.56 23.49
N GLU A 45 16.99 -3.32 23.84
CA GLU A 45 16.75 -2.79 25.20
C GLU A 45 15.26 -2.55 25.49
N VAL A 46 14.49 -2.11 24.49
CA VAL A 46 13.07 -1.79 24.63
C VAL A 46 12.19 -3.03 24.52
N LEU A 47 12.59 -4.01 23.70
CA LEU A 47 11.88 -5.26 23.50
C LEU A 47 12.86 -6.43 23.71
N PRO A 48 13.24 -6.74 24.96
CA PRO A 48 14.03 -7.93 25.22
C PRO A 48 13.23 -9.16 24.80
N GLU A 49 13.89 -10.11 24.13
CA GLU A 49 13.30 -11.42 23.84
C GLU A 49 13.14 -12.18 25.17
N THR A 50 12.01 -11.99 25.85
CA THR A 50 11.65 -12.73 27.06
C THR A 50 10.90 -14.00 26.69
N GLU A 51 11.16 -15.09 27.43
CA GLU A 51 10.41 -16.33 27.28
C GLU A 51 8.92 -16.10 27.61
N PRO A 52 7.99 -16.82 26.97
CA PRO A 52 6.55 -16.53 26.96
C PRO A 52 5.84 -16.53 28.34
N GLU A 53 6.52 -16.87 29.42
CA GLU A 53 5.97 -16.95 30.78
C GLU A 53 6.45 -15.81 31.71
N GLU A 54 7.39 -14.96 31.29
CA GLU A 54 7.84 -13.82 32.11
C GLU A 54 6.99 -12.57 31.84
N GLU A 55 6.51 -11.92 32.92
CA GLU A 55 5.75 -10.67 32.84
C GLU A 55 6.58 -9.60 32.12
N CYS A 56 6.11 -9.18 30.95
CA CYS A 56 6.78 -8.18 30.13
C CYS A 56 6.72 -6.82 30.85
N ILE A 57 7.85 -6.39 31.41
CA ILE A 57 7.97 -5.07 32.06
C ILE A 57 7.77 -4.00 30.98
N GLU A 58 6.73 -3.18 31.11
CA GLU A 58 6.46 -2.13 30.14
C GLU A 58 7.66 -1.18 30.02
N PRO A 59 8.17 -0.95 28.80
CA PRO A 59 9.34 -0.09 28.63
C PRO A 59 8.98 1.37 28.93
N ASP A 60 9.95 2.08 29.54
CA ASP A 60 9.83 3.49 29.90
C ASP A 60 9.44 4.37 28.70
N ARG A 61 8.59 5.37 28.96
CA ARG A 61 8.04 6.29 27.96
C ARG A 61 9.14 7.02 27.19
N LYS A 62 10.27 7.32 27.84
CA LYS A 62 11.41 8.01 27.20
C LYS A 62 12.10 7.12 26.17
N SER A 63 12.25 5.83 26.46
CA SER A 63 12.86 4.85 25.54
C SER A 63 11.96 4.58 24.33
N LYS A 64 10.63 4.48 24.53
CA LYS A 64 9.64 4.41 23.43
C LYS A 64 9.71 5.63 22.51
N LEU A 65 9.85 6.83 23.07
CA LEU A 65 10.00 8.08 22.31
C LEU A 65 11.33 8.18 21.55
N ALA A 66 12.42 7.70 22.14
CA ALA A 66 13.72 7.66 21.48
C ALA A 66 13.72 6.68 20.31
N LEU A 67 13.12 5.49 20.47
CA LEU A 67 12.95 4.49 19.40
C LEU A 67 12.06 5.01 18.27
N ALA A 68 10.97 5.71 18.60
CA ALA A 68 10.11 6.37 17.61
C ALA A 68 10.85 7.49 16.86
N SER A 69 11.69 8.27 17.55
CA SER A 69 12.47 9.35 16.96
C SER A 69 13.58 8.83 16.04
N LEU A 70 14.26 7.75 16.42
CA LEU A 70 15.22 7.04 15.56
C LEU A 70 14.52 6.35 14.38
N GLY A 71 13.35 5.74 14.59
CA GLY A 71 12.51 5.18 13.53
C GLY A 71 12.01 6.24 12.54
N ALA A 72 11.73 7.46 13.01
CA ALA A 72 11.39 8.61 12.17
C ALA A 72 12.61 9.12 11.37
N ALA A 73 13.80 9.15 11.96
CA ALA A 73 15.05 9.43 11.24
C ALA A 73 15.38 8.34 10.20
N ARG A 74 14.97 7.09 10.45
CA ARG A 74 15.10 5.93 9.55
C ARG A 74 14.08 5.95 8.40
N LYS A 75 13.00 6.75 8.47
CA LYS A 75 12.00 6.87 7.40
C LYS A 75 12.60 7.60 6.17
N GLN A 76 13.33 6.83 5.37
CA GLN A 76 13.01 6.53 3.97
C GLN A 76 12.65 7.73 3.09
N LYS A 77 13.54 8.72 3.06
CA LYS A 77 13.73 9.56 1.86
C LYS A 77 15.20 9.80 1.54
N THR A 78 16.13 9.29 2.34
CA THR A 78 17.55 9.64 2.21
C THR A 78 18.33 8.62 1.41
N GLU A 79 18.24 7.32 1.66
CA GLU A 79 19.18 6.38 1.01
C GLU A 79 18.91 6.17 -0.49
N LEU A 80 17.67 5.88 -0.87
CA LEU A 80 17.27 5.78 -2.29
C LEU A 80 17.42 7.11 -3.03
N GLN A 81 17.13 8.24 -2.37
CA GLN A 81 17.30 9.56 -3.00
C GLN A 81 18.78 9.91 -3.15
N LEU A 82 19.61 9.60 -2.15
CA LEU A 82 21.06 9.79 -2.22
C LEU A 82 21.68 8.87 -3.28
N GLU A 83 21.17 7.65 -3.45
CA GLU A 83 21.59 6.76 -4.52
C GLU A 83 21.20 7.32 -5.90
N ILE A 84 19.96 7.81 -6.06
CA ILE A 84 19.51 8.47 -7.29
C ILE A 84 20.36 9.71 -7.58
N ASP A 85 20.57 10.58 -6.60
CA ASP A 85 21.35 11.82 -6.73
C ASP A 85 22.82 11.50 -7.08
N MET A 86 23.38 10.44 -6.49
CA MET A 86 24.72 9.95 -6.83
C MET A 86 24.78 9.44 -8.27
N ILE A 87 23.82 8.64 -8.73
CA ILE A 87 23.80 8.15 -10.11
C ILE A 87 23.70 9.31 -11.11
N ILE A 88 22.90 10.35 -10.80
CA ILE A 88 22.80 11.57 -11.61
C ILE A 88 24.14 12.30 -11.66
N GLN A 89 24.81 12.47 -10.51
CA GLN A 89 26.13 13.11 -10.46
C GLN A 89 27.21 12.30 -11.19
N GLU A 90 27.19 10.96 -11.07
CA GLU A 90 28.13 10.09 -11.79
C GLU A 90 27.94 10.16 -13.31
N ARG A 91 26.67 10.25 -13.77
CA ARG A 91 26.32 10.48 -15.17
C ARG A 91 26.82 11.83 -15.66
N ASP A 92 26.53 12.90 -14.93
CA ASP A 92 26.88 14.28 -15.33
C ASP A 92 28.40 14.51 -15.35
N ALA A 93 29.13 13.77 -14.52
CA ALA A 93 30.59 13.75 -14.52
C ALA A 93 31.20 12.81 -15.58
N ASN A 94 30.40 12.20 -16.46
CA ASN A 94 30.82 11.21 -17.46
C ASN A 94 31.62 10.01 -16.90
N ILE A 95 31.35 9.62 -15.64
CA ILE A 95 32.04 8.49 -14.99
C ILE A 95 31.42 7.16 -15.41
N ILE A 96 30.09 7.18 -15.52
CA ILE A 96 29.32 6.05 -16.01
C ILE A 96 28.74 6.41 -17.38
N PRO A 97 28.72 5.47 -18.34
CA PRO A 97 28.03 5.67 -19.61
C PRO A 97 26.56 6.05 -19.39
N PRO A 98 25.96 6.90 -20.25
CA PRO A 98 24.54 7.25 -20.13
C PRO A 98 23.61 6.03 -20.12
N SER A 99 23.96 4.95 -20.83
CA SER A 99 23.24 3.67 -20.82
C SER A 99 23.19 3.04 -19.43
N ASP A 100 24.32 3.07 -18.72
CA ASP A 100 24.49 2.40 -17.44
C ASP A 100 23.85 3.23 -16.33
N ALA A 101 23.94 4.56 -16.42
CA ALA A 101 23.18 5.47 -15.57
C ALA A 101 21.67 5.24 -15.70
N ALA A 102 21.18 5.06 -16.93
CA ALA A 102 19.76 4.80 -17.20
C ALA A 102 19.31 3.46 -16.61
N ILE A 103 20.13 2.40 -16.71
CA ILE A 103 19.85 1.09 -16.09
C ILE A 103 19.81 1.23 -14.57
N ARG A 104 20.83 1.85 -13.96
CA ARG A 104 20.89 2.02 -12.49
C ARG A 104 19.75 2.89 -11.96
N LEU A 105 19.39 3.97 -12.65
CA LEU A 105 18.21 4.77 -12.31
C LEU A 105 16.92 3.97 -12.46
N ARG A 106 16.80 3.13 -13.47
CA ARG A 106 15.63 2.26 -13.66
C ARG A 106 15.51 1.23 -12.54
N ASP A 107 16.62 0.65 -12.11
CA ASP A 107 16.64 -0.34 -11.03
C ASP A 107 16.39 0.30 -9.65
N ALA A 108 16.99 1.46 -9.37
CA ALA A 108 16.72 2.24 -8.16
C ALA A 108 15.27 2.74 -8.09
N ASN A 109 14.65 3.00 -9.24
CA ASN A 109 13.23 3.36 -9.34
C ASN A 109 12.30 2.16 -9.58
N LYS A 110 12.82 0.92 -9.56
CA LYS A 110 12.01 -0.25 -9.86
C LYS A 110 10.94 -0.39 -8.78
N PRO A 111 9.64 -0.44 -9.15
CA PRO A 111 8.59 -0.62 -8.18
C PRO A 111 8.85 -1.93 -7.41
N PRO A 112 8.77 -1.92 -6.08
CA PRO A 112 9.17 -3.10 -5.33
C PRO A 112 8.23 -4.26 -5.64
N ASP A 113 8.77 -5.48 -5.72
CA ASP A 113 8.10 -6.66 -6.28
C ASP A 113 6.67 -6.83 -5.71
N LEU A 114 5.69 -7.00 -6.61
CA LEU A 114 4.29 -7.23 -6.26
C LEU A 114 4.10 -8.60 -5.58
N ARG A 115 5.05 -9.53 -5.78
CA ARG A 115 5.04 -10.89 -5.19
C ARG A 115 5.61 -10.95 -3.77
N ARG A 116 5.94 -9.81 -3.16
CA ARG A 116 6.43 -9.77 -1.79
C ARG A 116 5.32 -10.16 -0.81
N ALA A 117 5.69 -10.82 0.30
CA ALA A 117 4.76 -11.19 1.37
C ALA A 117 4.00 -9.99 1.97
N GLY A 118 4.57 -8.78 1.91
CA GLY A 118 3.91 -7.54 2.35
C GLY A 118 2.71 -7.10 1.49
N ASN A 119 2.47 -7.74 0.34
CA ASN A 119 1.28 -7.57 -0.51
C ASN A 119 0.29 -8.75 -0.35
N SER A 120 0.34 -9.45 0.78
CA SER A 120 -0.51 -10.61 1.05
C SER A 120 -1.22 -10.46 2.38
N LEU A 121 -2.46 -10.94 2.43
CA LEU A 121 -3.25 -11.02 3.65
C LEU A 121 -3.87 -12.41 3.71
N LEU A 122 -3.67 -13.10 4.83
CA LEU A 122 -4.30 -14.40 5.06
C LEU A 122 -5.71 -14.17 5.61
N LEU A 123 -6.71 -14.60 4.86
CA LEU A 123 -8.12 -14.44 5.19
C LEU A 123 -8.81 -15.80 5.14
N ARG A 124 -9.89 -15.95 5.92
CA ARG A 124 -10.81 -17.09 5.73
C ARG A 124 -11.48 -16.93 4.37
N LYS A 125 -11.66 -18.02 3.61
CA LYS A 125 -12.21 -18.03 2.24
C LYS A 125 -13.44 -17.14 2.04
N ARG A 126 -14.36 -17.11 3.01
CA ARG A 126 -15.57 -16.27 2.92
C ARG A 126 -15.28 -14.77 3.09
N ILE A 127 -14.36 -14.40 3.97
CA ILE A 127 -13.92 -13.01 4.17
C ILE A 127 -13.06 -12.56 2.98
N GLU A 128 -12.21 -13.44 2.45
CA GLU A 128 -11.44 -13.21 1.23
C GLU A 128 -12.37 -12.84 0.06
N LYS A 129 -13.41 -13.64 -0.19
CA LYS A 129 -14.44 -13.35 -1.21
C LYS A 129 -15.07 -11.95 -1.00
N TRP A 130 -15.36 -11.55 0.24
CA TRP A 130 -15.91 -10.22 0.53
C TRP A 130 -14.89 -9.10 0.34
N PHE A 131 -13.62 -9.36 0.64
CA PHE A 131 -12.53 -8.41 0.44
C PHE A 131 -12.30 -8.15 -1.05
N ASP A 132 -12.25 -9.21 -1.86
CA ASP A 132 -12.02 -9.13 -3.31
C ASP A 132 -13.21 -8.48 -4.05
N ALA A 133 -14.43 -8.73 -3.59
CA ALA A 133 -15.65 -8.11 -4.12
C ALA A 133 -15.95 -6.70 -3.56
N TYR A 134 -15.00 -6.10 -2.82
CA TYR A 134 -15.13 -4.77 -2.22
C TYR A 134 -16.34 -4.60 -1.29
N HIS A 135 -16.78 -5.67 -0.60
CA HIS A 135 -17.84 -5.58 0.40
C HIS A 135 -17.33 -5.11 1.76
N ILE A 136 -16.03 -5.26 2.00
CA ILE A 136 -15.34 -4.79 3.20
C ILE A 136 -14.13 -3.94 2.81
N LEU A 137 -13.78 -2.99 3.67
CA LEU A 137 -12.57 -2.18 3.60
C LEU A 137 -11.69 -2.47 4.81
N ILE A 138 -10.38 -2.34 4.63
CA ILE A 138 -9.42 -2.36 5.73
C ILE A 138 -8.83 -0.96 5.85
N VAL A 139 -9.08 -0.29 6.98
CA VAL A 139 -8.67 1.10 7.21
C VAL A 139 -7.88 1.23 8.50
N PRO A 140 -7.00 2.24 8.62
CA PRO A 140 -6.31 2.53 9.88
C PRO A 140 -7.30 2.88 10.97
N ILE A 141 -7.05 2.40 12.20
CA ILE A 141 -7.85 2.82 13.37
C ILE A 141 -7.58 4.30 13.64
N ASN A 142 -6.30 4.68 13.64
CA ASN A 142 -5.88 6.05 13.81
C ASN A 142 -5.21 6.57 12.52
N PRO A 143 -5.89 7.45 11.76
CA PRO A 143 -5.37 8.00 10.51
C PRO A 143 -4.22 9.00 10.70
N ARG A 144 -3.80 9.29 11.94
CA ARG A 144 -2.63 10.11 12.23
C ARG A 144 -1.43 9.29 12.71
N GLU A 145 -1.60 7.98 12.88
CA GLU A 145 -0.54 7.08 13.34
C GLU A 145 0.51 6.88 12.24
N THR A 146 1.79 7.10 12.57
CA THR A 146 2.90 6.90 11.64
C THR A 146 4.06 6.17 12.32
N PRO A 147 4.42 4.95 11.91
CA PRO A 147 3.74 4.09 10.92
C PRO A 147 2.37 3.59 11.42
N ILE A 148 1.45 3.28 10.51
CA ILE A 148 0.15 2.70 10.86
C ILE A 148 0.40 1.29 11.38
N MET A 149 0.04 1.03 12.64
CA MET A 149 0.15 -0.30 13.23
C MET A 149 -1.21 -0.98 13.36
N ARG A 150 -2.26 -0.19 13.59
CA ARG A 150 -3.58 -0.71 13.92
C ARG A 150 -4.57 -0.52 12.78
N TRP A 151 -5.28 -1.59 12.48
CA TRP A 151 -6.20 -1.67 11.34
C TRP A 151 -7.55 -2.18 11.82
N ARG A 152 -8.62 -1.73 11.18
CA ARG A 152 -9.97 -2.25 11.40
C ARG A 152 -10.64 -2.60 10.08
N ILE A 153 -11.64 -3.46 10.17
CA ILE A 153 -12.53 -3.79 9.06
C ILE A 153 -13.73 -2.84 9.10
N ASP A 154 -14.04 -2.20 7.99
CA ASP A 154 -15.29 -1.46 7.81
C ASP A 154 -16.15 -2.23 6.79
N VAL A 155 -17.36 -2.62 7.17
CA VAL A 155 -18.32 -3.33 6.32
C VAL A 155 -19.14 -2.30 5.56
N ILE A 156 -18.92 -2.23 4.24
CA ILE A 156 -19.58 -1.23 3.40
C ILE A 156 -20.81 -1.79 2.68
N SER A 157 -20.89 -3.10 2.47
CA SER A 157 -22.08 -3.69 1.83
C SER A 157 -23.10 -4.18 2.86
N SER A 158 -24.34 -3.70 2.74
CA SER A 158 -25.44 -4.14 3.60
C SER A 158 -25.82 -5.60 3.37
N SER A 159 -25.56 -6.16 2.18
CA SER A 159 -25.91 -7.55 1.83
C SER A 159 -25.15 -8.57 2.66
N ILE A 160 -23.91 -8.26 3.06
CA ILE A 160 -23.09 -9.18 3.85
C ILE A 160 -23.34 -9.08 5.34
N LYS A 161 -24.06 -8.05 5.82
CA LYS A 161 -24.28 -7.83 7.26
C LYS A 161 -25.02 -8.99 7.92
N THR A 162 -25.99 -9.58 7.23
CA THR A 162 -26.78 -10.73 7.69
C THR A 162 -26.20 -12.07 7.24
N THR A 163 -25.14 -12.05 6.43
CA THR A 163 -24.52 -13.28 5.91
C THR A 163 -23.52 -13.83 6.92
N ARG A 164 -23.54 -15.15 7.17
CA ARG A 164 -22.59 -15.79 8.08
C ARG A 164 -21.21 -15.94 7.46
N TRP A 165 -20.12 -15.70 8.19
CA TRP A 165 -18.73 -16.04 7.82
C TRP A 165 -18.12 -17.10 8.73
N ALA A 166 -18.73 -17.36 9.88
CA ALA A 166 -18.35 -18.39 10.84
C ALA A 166 -19.59 -18.99 11.52
N ASP A 167 -19.40 -20.13 12.17
CA ASP A 167 -20.41 -20.73 13.03
C ASP A 167 -20.50 -19.97 14.35
N GLY A 168 -21.70 -19.95 14.94
CA GLY A 168 -21.99 -19.28 16.20
C GLY A 168 -22.57 -17.86 16.08
N PRO A 169 -22.94 -17.25 17.21
CA PRO A 169 -23.68 -15.99 17.25
C PRO A 169 -22.87 -14.79 16.76
N GLU A 170 -21.53 -14.83 16.88
CA GLU A 170 -20.65 -13.77 16.39
C GLU A 170 -20.31 -13.88 14.89
N GLY A 171 -20.73 -14.96 14.25
CA GLY A 171 -20.35 -15.29 12.88
C GLY A 171 -21.06 -14.50 11.78
N LEU A 172 -21.78 -13.41 12.09
CA LEU A 172 -22.43 -12.56 11.07
C LEU A 172 -21.46 -11.51 10.52
N GLY A 173 -21.57 -11.19 9.23
CA GLY A 173 -20.71 -10.21 8.58
C GLY A 173 -20.84 -8.82 9.22
N GLY A 174 -22.02 -8.45 9.72
CA GLY A 174 -22.23 -7.18 10.42
C GLY A 174 -21.40 -7.05 11.70
N HIS A 175 -21.04 -8.18 12.34
CA HIS A 175 -20.17 -8.17 13.51
C HIS A 175 -18.69 -7.97 13.17
N LEU A 176 -18.30 -7.96 11.89
CA LEU A 176 -16.95 -7.57 11.46
C LEU A 176 -16.78 -6.06 11.42
N ASP A 177 -17.87 -5.29 11.30
CA ASP A 177 -17.80 -3.84 11.18
C ASP A 177 -17.18 -3.21 12.42
N GLY A 178 -16.14 -2.41 12.22
CA GLY A 178 -15.35 -1.78 13.26
C GLY A 178 -14.38 -2.71 14.02
N LYS A 179 -14.34 -4.03 13.75
CA LYS A 179 -13.43 -4.94 14.46
C LYS A 179 -11.98 -4.68 14.07
N GLU A 180 -11.11 -4.62 15.08
CA GLU A 180 -9.66 -4.49 14.91
C GLU A 180 -9.05 -5.79 14.39
N LEU A 181 -8.14 -5.68 13.42
CA LEU A 181 -7.35 -6.79 12.91
C LEU A 181 -6.21 -7.10 13.86
N ILE A 182 -6.16 -8.34 14.33
CA ILE A 182 -5.07 -8.85 15.17
C ILE A 182 -4.11 -9.62 14.28
N PHE A 183 -2.89 -9.12 14.17
CA PHE A 183 -1.82 -9.81 13.43
C PHE A 183 -0.99 -10.63 14.43
N PRO A 184 -0.83 -11.94 14.22
CA PRO A 184 -0.10 -12.80 15.16
C PRO A 184 1.41 -12.53 15.19
N ASN A 185 1.93 -11.76 14.23
CA ASN A 185 3.34 -11.42 14.11
C ASN A 185 3.53 -10.02 13.50
N GLU A 186 4.78 -9.61 13.35
CA GLU A 186 5.14 -8.34 12.68
C GLU A 186 5.00 -8.37 11.15
N LYS A 187 4.61 -9.50 10.55
CA LYS A 187 4.40 -9.65 9.10
C LYS A 187 3.04 -9.06 8.71
N ARG A 188 2.95 -7.73 8.83
CA ARG A 188 1.76 -6.95 8.47
C ARG A 188 1.79 -6.57 6.98
N PRO A 189 0.62 -6.41 6.34
CA PRO A 189 0.57 -5.88 4.99
C PRO A 189 1.13 -4.46 4.97
N VAL A 190 1.85 -4.14 3.90
CA VAL A 190 2.40 -2.80 3.72
C VAL A 190 1.25 -1.84 3.42
N SER A 191 1.15 -0.73 4.16
CA SER A 191 0.04 0.21 4.10
C SER A 191 -0.31 0.70 2.69
N ARG A 192 0.68 0.80 1.79
CA ARG A 192 0.49 1.23 0.40
C ARG A 192 -0.46 0.32 -0.40
N PHE A 193 -0.43 -0.98 -0.13
CA PHE A 193 -1.29 -1.95 -0.84
C PHE A 193 -2.71 -1.92 -0.29
N MET A 194 -2.85 -1.78 1.03
CA MET A 194 -4.15 -1.57 1.68
C MET A 194 -4.80 -0.27 1.20
N TYR A 195 -4.02 0.79 1.02
CA TYR A 195 -4.54 2.04 0.47
C TYR A 195 -4.98 1.91 -1.00
N PHE A 196 -4.23 1.16 -1.82
CA PHE A 196 -4.65 0.90 -3.20
C PHE A 196 -5.98 0.15 -3.24
N HIS A 197 -6.13 -0.92 -2.45
CA HIS A 197 -7.41 -1.64 -2.35
C HIS A 197 -8.54 -0.71 -1.90
N PHE A 198 -8.32 0.09 -0.85
CA PHE A 198 -9.26 1.10 -0.37
C PHE A 198 -9.70 2.07 -1.49
N LEU A 199 -8.76 2.63 -2.24
CA LEU A 199 -9.08 3.53 -3.35
C LEU A 199 -9.87 2.82 -4.45
N MET A 200 -9.51 1.60 -4.81
CA MET A 200 -10.22 0.83 -5.83
C MET A 200 -11.65 0.52 -5.40
N ALA A 201 -11.83 0.10 -4.15
CA ALA A 201 -13.14 -0.18 -3.58
C ALA A 201 -14.04 1.06 -3.60
N LEU A 202 -13.46 2.22 -3.27
CA LEU A 202 -14.11 3.50 -3.41
C LEU A 202 -14.45 3.78 -4.88
N ILE A 203 -13.47 3.88 -5.77
CA ILE A 203 -13.69 4.22 -7.19
C ILE A 203 -14.81 3.37 -7.81
N ARG A 204 -14.88 2.09 -7.44
CA ARG A 204 -15.86 1.11 -7.95
C ARG A 204 -17.17 1.02 -7.16
N ILE A 205 -17.36 1.78 -6.08
CA ILE A 205 -18.52 1.64 -5.20
C ILE A 205 -19.85 1.91 -5.91
N LYS A 206 -19.83 2.79 -6.91
CA LYS A 206 -20.99 3.14 -7.72
C LYS A 206 -21.37 1.98 -8.66
N ASP A 207 -20.38 1.37 -9.31
CA ASP A 207 -20.61 0.32 -10.31
C ASP A 207 -20.93 -1.04 -9.69
N THR A 208 -20.48 -1.26 -8.45
CA THR A 208 -20.85 -2.45 -7.66
C THR A 208 -22.29 -2.41 -7.14
N LYS A 209 -23.10 -1.41 -7.56
CA LYS A 209 -24.54 -1.24 -7.23
C LYS A 209 -24.82 -1.28 -5.72
N GLN A 210 -23.86 -0.83 -4.92
CA GLN A 210 -23.99 -0.79 -3.47
C GLN A 210 -25.07 0.25 -3.09
N HIS A 211 -26.07 -0.17 -2.33
CA HIS A 211 -27.06 0.75 -1.79
C HIS A 211 -26.43 1.65 -0.72
N GLY A 212 -26.70 2.95 -0.77
CA GLY A 212 -26.10 3.92 0.17
C GLY A 212 -24.62 4.22 -0.11
N TRP A 213 -24.15 3.98 -1.34
CA TRP A 213 -22.77 4.27 -1.73
C TRP A 213 -22.38 5.73 -1.50
N GLN A 214 -23.32 6.68 -1.61
CA GLN A 214 -23.09 8.10 -1.34
C GLN A 214 -22.73 8.35 0.13
N ASP A 215 -23.40 7.67 1.06
CA ASP A 215 -23.14 7.81 2.49
C ASP A 215 -21.76 7.22 2.84
N ILE A 216 -21.44 6.07 2.24
CA ILE A 216 -20.12 5.43 2.39
C ILE A 216 -19.03 6.36 1.85
N TRP A 217 -19.26 6.96 0.67
CA TRP A 217 -18.38 7.96 0.07
C TRP A 217 -18.16 9.16 1.01
N ALA A 218 -19.25 9.73 1.53
CA ALA A 218 -19.21 10.91 2.40
C ALA A 218 -18.46 10.65 3.71
N ARG A 219 -18.52 9.44 4.27
CA ARG A 219 -17.75 9.08 5.48
C ARG A 219 -16.24 9.24 5.26
N TYR A 220 -15.74 8.74 4.14
CA TYR A 220 -14.32 8.80 3.81
C TYR A 220 -13.90 10.09 3.12
N TYR A 221 -14.87 10.86 2.62
CA TYR A 221 -14.63 12.20 2.10
C TYR A 221 -13.97 13.11 3.15
N GLN A 222 -14.49 13.08 4.38
CA GLN A 222 -13.97 13.90 5.49
C GLN A 222 -12.78 13.23 6.20
N GLN A 223 -12.79 11.90 6.26
CA GLN A 223 -11.79 11.11 6.96
C GLN A 223 -10.87 10.45 5.94
N ARG A 224 -9.89 11.20 5.40
CA ARG A 224 -8.76 10.59 4.66
C ARG A 224 -8.07 9.60 5.59
N PRO A 225 -8.30 8.27 5.47
CA PRO A 225 -7.97 7.35 6.54
C PRO A 225 -6.48 7.02 6.59
N PHE A 226 -5.75 7.33 5.53
CA PHE A 226 -4.36 6.95 5.34
C PHE A 226 -3.47 8.18 5.35
N PRO A 227 -2.62 8.36 6.38
CA PRO A 227 -1.54 9.32 6.35
C PRO A 227 -0.42 8.70 5.51
N THR A 228 -0.53 8.72 4.18
CA THR A 228 0.49 8.06 3.35
C THR A 228 1.61 9.03 2.95
N PRO A 229 2.84 8.84 3.44
CA PRO A 229 4.01 9.42 2.82
C PRO A 229 4.48 8.54 1.66
N GLY A 230 4.53 9.10 0.46
CA GLY A 230 5.27 8.53 -0.67
C GLY A 230 4.51 8.47 -1.98
N ASN A 231 5.28 8.48 -3.07
CA ASN A 231 4.81 8.40 -4.44
C ASN A 231 4.74 6.93 -4.88
N TYR A 232 3.59 6.27 -4.76
CA TYR A 232 3.47 4.84 -5.11
C TYR A 232 2.35 4.48 -6.09
N MET A 233 1.55 5.46 -6.52
CA MET A 233 0.56 5.27 -7.59
C MET A 233 0.68 6.37 -8.64
N ARG A 234 0.42 6.04 -9.91
CA ARG A 234 0.41 7.01 -11.00
C ARG A 234 -0.87 7.83 -10.96
N LYS A 235 -0.76 9.15 -11.04
CA LYS A 235 -1.93 10.04 -10.98
C LYS A 235 -2.85 9.79 -12.17
N SER A 236 -2.26 9.72 -13.36
CA SER A 236 -2.96 9.43 -14.62
C SER A 236 -3.76 8.12 -14.57
N MET A 237 -3.23 7.08 -13.94
CA MET A 237 -3.91 5.77 -13.82
C MET A 237 -5.18 5.86 -12.98
N LEU A 238 -5.08 6.45 -11.79
CA LEU A 238 -6.22 6.57 -10.90
C LEU A 238 -7.28 7.51 -11.47
N LEU A 239 -6.86 8.57 -12.16
CA LEU A 239 -7.78 9.46 -12.86
C LEU A 239 -8.50 8.71 -13.99
N ALA A 240 -7.78 7.94 -14.81
CA ALA A 240 -8.39 7.16 -15.89
C ALA A 240 -9.37 6.09 -15.36
N LEU A 241 -9.02 5.41 -14.26
CA LEU A 241 -9.92 4.48 -13.59
C LEU A 241 -11.18 5.20 -13.06
N ALA A 242 -11.01 6.33 -12.39
CA ALA A 242 -12.14 7.09 -11.86
C ALA A 242 -13.06 7.64 -12.96
N THR A 243 -12.49 8.13 -14.07
CA THR A 243 -13.25 8.53 -15.26
C THR A 243 -14.00 7.35 -15.85
N HIS A 244 -13.34 6.19 -16.00
CA HIS A 244 -13.94 4.99 -16.58
C HIS A 244 -15.14 4.50 -15.78
N PHE A 245 -15.01 4.44 -14.45
CA PHE A 245 -16.09 4.01 -13.55
C PHE A 245 -17.08 5.13 -13.20
N GLY A 246 -16.94 6.30 -13.85
CA GLY A 246 -17.83 7.45 -13.64
C GLY A 246 -17.97 7.84 -12.17
N THR A 247 -16.85 7.85 -11.43
CA THR A 247 -16.82 8.17 -10.00
C THR A 247 -17.44 9.56 -9.77
N ALA A 248 -18.20 9.70 -8.69
CA ALA A 248 -19.13 10.82 -8.50
C ALA A 248 -18.47 12.20 -8.41
N ASP A 249 -17.18 12.26 -8.09
CA ASP A 249 -16.46 13.53 -7.94
C ASP A 249 -14.96 13.35 -8.24
N MET A 250 -14.55 13.84 -9.41
CA MET A 250 -13.18 13.78 -9.89
C MET A 250 -12.26 14.77 -9.15
N ASP A 251 -12.79 15.85 -8.58
CA ASP A 251 -12.01 16.84 -7.83
C ASP A 251 -11.51 16.23 -6.52
N ILE A 252 -12.34 15.39 -5.90
CA ILE A 252 -11.99 14.64 -4.68
C ILE A 252 -10.89 13.62 -4.97
N VAL A 253 -11.07 12.83 -6.03
CA VAL A 253 -10.07 11.85 -6.47
C VAL A 253 -8.76 12.57 -6.78
N GLY A 254 -8.81 13.69 -7.51
CA GLY A 254 -7.67 14.57 -7.75
C GLY A 254 -6.99 15.06 -6.46
N SER A 255 -7.77 15.42 -5.44
CA SER A 255 -7.25 15.85 -4.13
C SER A 255 -6.48 14.72 -3.41
N TRP A 256 -6.95 13.46 -3.47
CA TRP A 256 -6.29 12.32 -2.84
C TRP A 256 -4.99 11.94 -3.54
N ILE A 257 -4.97 12.12 -4.86
CA ILE A 257 -3.87 11.77 -5.74
C ILE A 257 -2.77 12.85 -5.71
N THR A 258 -3.14 14.13 -5.56
CA THR A 258 -2.20 15.26 -5.58
C THR A 258 -1.04 15.07 -4.61
N ASP A 259 -1.34 14.60 -3.40
CA ASP A 259 -0.37 14.45 -2.30
C ASP A 259 0.38 13.10 -2.30
N ASN A 260 -0.12 12.09 -3.01
CA ASN A 260 0.34 10.68 -2.90
C ASN A 260 0.80 10.04 -4.22
N GLY A 261 0.57 10.70 -5.34
CA GLY A 261 0.85 10.16 -6.66
C GLY A 261 2.09 10.74 -7.31
N PHE A 262 2.68 9.98 -8.24
CA PHE A 262 3.74 10.47 -9.12
C PHE A 262 3.31 10.43 -10.57
N ASP A 263 3.74 11.44 -11.32
CA ASP A 263 3.80 11.40 -12.77
C ASP A 263 5.28 11.34 -13.15
N SER A 264 5.90 10.18 -12.89
CA SER A 264 7.22 9.90 -13.44
C SER A 264 7.10 9.92 -14.95
N PRO A 265 8.14 10.39 -15.68
CA PRO A 265 8.10 10.61 -17.12
C PRO A 265 8.06 9.29 -17.89
N LEU A 266 6.92 8.62 -17.84
CA LEU A 266 6.41 7.86 -18.95
C LEU A 266 5.32 8.78 -19.50
N THR A 267 5.65 9.46 -20.59
CA THR A 267 4.68 10.18 -21.40
C THR A 267 3.80 9.14 -22.07
N LEU A 268 2.91 8.52 -21.30
CA LEU A 268 1.82 7.73 -21.85
C LEU A 268 0.86 8.73 -22.47
N THR A 269 0.42 8.46 -23.69
CA THR A 269 -0.66 9.23 -24.29
C THR A 269 -1.95 9.01 -23.49
N GLU A 270 -2.94 9.88 -23.69
CA GLU A 270 -4.25 9.71 -23.07
C GLU A 270 -4.88 8.37 -23.47
N GLU A 271 -4.71 7.97 -24.73
CA GLU A 271 -5.14 6.68 -25.28
C GLU A 271 -4.46 5.50 -24.60
N GLU A 272 -3.13 5.54 -24.40
CA GLU A 272 -2.40 4.49 -23.70
C GLU A 272 -2.82 4.40 -22.23
N THR A 273 -3.09 5.55 -21.59
CA THR A 273 -3.57 5.59 -20.20
C THR A 273 -4.95 4.94 -20.08
N GLN A 274 -5.86 5.25 -21.01
CA GLN A 274 -7.18 4.61 -21.08
C GLN A 274 -7.08 3.10 -21.32
N GLU A 275 -6.22 2.65 -22.23
CA GLU A 275 -6.04 1.22 -22.50
C GLU A 275 -5.48 0.48 -21.28
N VAL A 276 -4.52 1.06 -20.55
CA VAL A 276 -4.02 0.43 -19.32
C VAL A 276 -5.11 0.41 -18.24
N ALA A 277 -5.89 1.48 -18.08
CA ALA A 277 -7.03 1.49 -17.16
C ALA A 277 -8.06 0.40 -17.52
N ARG A 278 -8.34 0.20 -18.81
CA ARG A 278 -9.20 -0.87 -19.33
C ARG A 278 -8.66 -2.26 -18.97
N ARG A 279 -7.37 -2.52 -19.16
CA ARG A 279 -6.75 -3.80 -18.78
C ARG A 279 -6.74 -4.05 -17.28
N VAL A 280 -6.50 -3.01 -16.48
CA VAL A 280 -6.62 -3.10 -15.02
C VAL A 280 -8.05 -3.46 -14.65
N HIS A 281 -9.05 -2.81 -15.26
CA HIS A 281 -10.46 -3.14 -15.05
C HIS A 281 -10.77 -4.60 -15.40
N GLU A 282 -10.36 -5.08 -16.58
CA GLU A 282 -10.55 -6.48 -16.98
C GLU A 282 -9.92 -7.46 -15.98
N ALA A 283 -8.72 -7.18 -15.50
CA ALA A 283 -8.03 -8.03 -14.54
C ALA A 283 -8.77 -8.08 -13.20
N VAL A 284 -9.31 -6.96 -12.74
CA VAL A 284 -10.07 -6.91 -11.49
C VAL A 284 -11.43 -7.59 -11.65
N ASP A 285 -12.12 -7.40 -12.79
CA ASP A 285 -13.39 -8.08 -13.06
C ASP A 285 -13.21 -9.58 -13.15
N GLN A 286 -12.17 -10.07 -13.84
CA GLN A 286 -11.84 -11.49 -13.87
C GLN A 286 -11.59 -12.07 -12.47
N ALA A 287 -10.99 -11.29 -11.56
CA ALA A 287 -10.78 -11.71 -10.19
C ALA A 287 -12.11 -11.84 -9.42
N ILE A 288 -13.02 -10.87 -9.59
CA ILE A 288 -14.37 -10.90 -8.99
C ILE A 288 -15.17 -12.09 -9.55
N ASP A 289 -15.21 -12.23 -10.86
CA ASP A 289 -15.90 -13.32 -11.57
C ASP A 289 -15.43 -14.71 -11.10
N ARG A 290 -14.13 -14.86 -10.87
CA ARG A 290 -13.57 -16.10 -10.30
C ARG A 290 -14.09 -16.33 -8.88
N ALA A 291 -14.08 -15.30 -8.04
CA ALA A 291 -14.60 -15.38 -6.68
C ALA A 291 -16.11 -15.72 -6.63
N GLU A 292 -16.88 -15.25 -7.62
CA GLU A 292 -18.32 -15.53 -7.75
C GLU A 292 -18.63 -16.93 -8.30
N ARG A 293 -17.89 -17.45 -9.30
CA ARG A 293 -18.11 -18.82 -9.82
C ARG A 293 -17.82 -19.89 -8.78
N GLU A 294 -16.88 -19.64 -7.86
CA GLU A 294 -16.64 -20.52 -6.72
C GLU A 294 -17.80 -20.52 -5.69
N ARG A 295 -18.81 -19.66 -5.85
CA ARG A 295 -20.01 -19.60 -5.01
C ARG A 295 -21.07 -20.62 -5.42
N SER A 296 -21.17 -20.96 -6.71
CA SER A 296 -22.21 -21.87 -7.22
C SER A 296 -21.90 -23.36 -7.01
N ILE A 297 -20.65 -23.71 -6.72
CA ILE A 297 -20.22 -25.11 -6.57
C ILE A 297 -20.30 -25.55 -5.09
N GLU A 298 -20.08 -24.65 -4.13
CA GLU A 298 -20.08 -24.99 -2.69
C GLU A 298 -21.49 -25.15 -2.08
N ASP A 299 -22.54 -24.64 -2.72
CA ASP A 299 -23.94 -24.78 -2.24
C ASP A 299 -24.65 -26.04 -2.78
N SER A 300 -23.96 -26.89 -3.58
CA SER A 300 -24.57 -28.07 -4.22
C SER A 300 -24.22 -29.42 -3.57
N ASP A 301 -23.37 -29.46 -2.53
CA ASP A 301 -22.80 -30.71 -1.99
C ASP A 301 -23.31 -31.07 -0.57
N SER A 302 -24.58 -30.75 -0.28
CA SER A 302 -25.26 -31.16 0.97
C SER A 302 -26.51 -32.00 0.68
N SER A 303 -26.39 -33.04 -0.15
CA SER A 303 -27.42 -34.07 -0.30
C SER A 303 -26.81 -35.47 -0.37
N SER A 304 -26.18 -35.89 0.73
CA SER A 304 -26.08 -37.30 1.13
C SER A 304 -26.83 -37.42 2.46
N GLY A 305 -27.75 -38.33 2.70
CA GLY A 305 -28.24 -39.50 2.01
C GLY A 305 -29.09 -40.21 3.07
N ASP A 306 -30.27 -40.69 2.72
CA ASP A 306 -30.98 -41.68 3.53
C ASP A 306 -31.36 -42.82 2.58
N GLU A 307 -30.61 -43.90 2.75
CA GLU A 307 -30.93 -45.25 2.31
C GLU A 307 -31.96 -45.80 3.31
N ASP A 308 -33.13 -46.22 2.85
CA ASP A 308 -33.94 -47.17 3.61
C ASP A 308 -34.13 -48.41 2.73
N GLU A 309 -33.42 -49.46 3.13
CA GLU A 309 -33.55 -50.84 2.66
C GLU A 309 -34.88 -51.43 3.17
N ASP A 310 -35.84 -51.63 2.27
CA ASP A 310 -37.05 -52.42 2.58
C ASP A 310 -36.74 -53.92 2.43
N ASP A 311 -36.39 -54.56 3.55
CA ASP A 311 -36.42 -56.01 3.74
C ASP A 311 -37.53 -56.36 4.77
N GLU A 312 -38.72 -56.69 4.29
CA GLU A 312 -39.73 -57.43 5.08
C GLU A 312 -40.35 -58.55 4.22
N GLU A 313 -39.79 -59.75 4.38
CA GLU A 313 -40.38 -61.04 4.00
C GLU A 313 -41.24 -61.56 5.16
N TYR A 314 -42.57 -61.56 4.98
CA TYR A 314 -43.52 -62.37 5.75
C TYR A 314 -44.70 -62.78 4.84
N ASP A 315 -44.60 -63.97 4.23
CA ASP A 315 -45.56 -65.10 4.33
C ASP A 315 -45.15 -66.26 3.39
#